data_AF-A0A536LC43-F1
#
_entry.id   AF-A0A536LC43-F1
#
_cell.length_a   1.000
_cell.length_b   1.000
_cell.length_c   1.000
_cell.angle_alpha   90.00
_cell.angle_beta   90.00
_cell.angle_gamma   90.00
#
_symmetry.space_group_name_H-M   'P 1'
#
loop_
_entity.id
_entity.type
_entity.pdbx_description
1 polymer ?
#
loop_
_entity_poly.entity_id
_entity_poly.type
_entity_poly.pdbx_seq_one_letter_code
_entity_poly.pdbx_strand_id
1 'polypeptide(L)'
;MTTLSGGTAHVYFTDGTERMTHAVADQRFPQLLDGLSRLRQVAMLMLRDGDQDVFVTARGAVRGDAVKPLLAAYDHPDVLFEQLTRLNSFRSAGDVVLFGAFIDGKQINFENQAGGHGSIGGEQLHPFVLGKKEWGLDLSGVRAAHLLHPVLCDLRDRLASRPPPG
;
A
#
# COMPACT_ATOMS: atom_id res chain seq x y z
N MET A 1 -16.03 -0.32 -12.88
CA MET A 1 -15.02 -1.31 -13.31
C MET A 1 -14.20 -1.72 -12.09
N THR A 2 -13.70 -2.95 -12.05
CA THR A 2 -12.82 -3.41 -10.96
C THR A 2 -11.57 -4.04 -11.56
N THR A 3 -10.41 -3.72 -11.01
CA THR A 3 -9.18 -4.47 -11.24
C THR A 3 -8.78 -5.18 -9.95
N LEU A 4 -8.30 -6.41 -10.10
CA LEU A 4 -7.94 -7.27 -8.99
C LEU A 4 -6.46 -7.63 -9.11
N SER A 5 -5.79 -7.80 -7.98
CA SER A 5 -4.42 -8.30 -7.93
C SER A 5 -4.21 -8.97 -6.58
N GLY A 6 -4.35 -10.31 -6.55
CA GLY A 6 -4.23 -11.07 -5.31
C GLY A 6 -5.16 -10.53 -4.21
N GLY A 7 -4.59 -9.98 -3.14
CA GLY A 7 -5.32 -9.42 -2.00
C GLY A 7 -5.75 -7.95 -2.14
N THR A 8 -5.46 -7.30 -3.28
CA THR A 8 -5.86 -5.92 -3.54
C THR A 8 -6.94 -5.86 -4.60
N ALA A 9 -7.93 -4.99 -4.42
CA ALA A 9 -8.86 -4.62 -5.49
C ALA A 9 -8.94 -3.10 -5.63
N HIS A 10 -8.99 -2.60 -6.85
CA HIS A 10 -9.31 -1.21 -7.13
C HIS A 10 -10.68 -1.15 -7.82
N VAL A 11 -11.60 -0.42 -7.24
CA VAL A 11 -12.93 -0.15 -7.78
C VAL A 11 -12.95 1.25 -8.39
N TYR A 12 -13.47 1.34 -9.60
CA TYR A 12 -13.59 2.57 -10.38
C TYR A 12 -15.06 2.82 -10.75
N PHE A 13 -15.59 3.99 -10.37
CA PHE A 13 -16.86 4.53 -10.79
C PHE A 13 -16.67 5.30 -12.10
N THR A 14 -17.38 4.91 -13.15
CA THR A 14 -17.11 5.36 -14.53
C THR A 14 -17.94 6.57 -14.95
N ASP A 15 -18.57 7.25 -13.99
CA ASP A 15 -19.53 8.33 -14.23
C ASP A 15 -18.95 9.73 -14.03
N GLY A 16 -17.64 9.81 -13.76
CA GLY A 16 -16.88 11.06 -13.66
C GLY A 16 -15.52 10.95 -14.34
N THR A 17 -14.87 12.09 -14.52
CA THR A 17 -13.49 12.19 -15.06
C THR A 17 -12.43 12.23 -13.97
N GLU A 18 -12.83 12.54 -12.73
CA GLU A 18 -11.96 12.65 -11.56
C GLU A 18 -12.22 11.49 -10.61
N ARG A 19 -11.21 11.16 -9.81
CA ARG A 19 -11.32 10.13 -8.77
C ARG A 19 -12.40 10.54 -7.76
N MET A 20 -13.36 9.67 -7.53
CA MET A 20 -14.45 9.90 -6.58
C MET A 20 -13.90 9.93 -5.16
N THR A 21 -14.31 10.96 -4.41
CA THR A 21 -13.86 11.13 -3.03
C THR A 21 -14.67 10.27 -2.06
N HIS A 22 -14.15 10.05 -0.85
CA HIS A 22 -14.88 9.32 0.19
C HIS A 22 -16.23 9.97 0.50
N ALA A 23 -16.29 11.30 0.65
CA ALA A 23 -17.54 12.01 0.92
C ALA A 23 -18.61 11.81 -0.18
N VAL A 24 -18.19 11.83 -1.45
CA VAL A 24 -19.11 11.60 -2.58
C VAL A 24 -19.54 10.13 -2.66
N ALA A 25 -18.61 9.19 -2.44
CA ALA A 25 -18.91 7.77 -2.44
C ALA A 25 -19.91 7.41 -1.33
N ASP A 26 -19.74 7.96 -0.13
CA ASP A 26 -20.65 7.76 1.01
C ASP A 26 -22.04 8.35 0.75
N GLN A 27 -22.12 9.54 0.13
CA GLN A 27 -23.40 10.14 -0.24
C GLN A 27 -24.13 9.35 -1.33
N ARG A 28 -23.41 8.88 -2.35
CA ARG A 28 -23.99 8.25 -3.53
C ARG A 28 -24.29 6.77 -3.32
N PHE A 29 -23.48 6.10 -2.50
CA PHE A 29 -23.56 4.67 -2.21
C PHE A 29 -23.53 4.41 -0.70
N PRO A 30 -24.54 4.89 0.07
CA PRO A 30 -24.51 5.00 1.54
C PRO A 30 -24.40 3.68 2.33
N GLN A 31 -24.45 2.53 1.66
CA GLN A 31 -24.27 1.22 2.29
C GLN A 31 -23.10 0.43 1.69
N LEU A 32 -22.47 0.94 0.64
CA LEU A 32 -21.41 0.22 -0.06
C LEU A 32 -20.15 0.15 0.79
N LEU A 33 -19.67 1.29 1.29
CA LEU A 33 -18.43 1.35 2.07
C LEU A 33 -18.60 0.62 3.41
N ASP A 34 -19.69 0.90 4.13
CA ASP A 34 -20.01 0.22 5.38
C ASP A 34 -20.19 -1.29 5.18
N GLY A 35 -20.96 -1.71 4.17
CA GLY A 35 -21.19 -3.11 3.85
C GLY A 35 -19.91 -3.88 3.52
N LEU A 36 -19.05 -3.32 2.64
CA LEU A 36 -17.76 -3.92 2.30
C LEU A 36 -16.82 -3.99 3.50
N SER A 37 -16.76 -2.94 4.32
CA SER A 37 -15.87 -2.87 5.49
C SER A 37 -16.23 -3.87 6.60
N ARG A 38 -17.47 -4.38 6.62
CA ARG A 38 -17.96 -5.37 7.57
C ARG A 38 -17.76 -6.82 7.12
N LEU A 39 -17.39 -7.04 5.87
CA LEU A 39 -17.04 -8.37 5.40
C LEU A 39 -15.80 -8.84 6.14
N ARG A 40 -15.86 -10.00 6.80
CA ARG A 40 -14.71 -10.62 7.48
C ARG A 40 -13.50 -10.76 6.54
N GLN A 41 -13.76 -10.93 5.25
CA GLN A 41 -12.78 -11.11 4.18
C GLN A 41 -12.03 -9.81 3.82
N VAL A 42 -12.49 -8.65 4.25
CA VAL A 42 -11.90 -7.34 3.96
C VAL A 42 -11.25 -6.80 5.23
N ALA A 43 -9.97 -6.47 5.16
CA ALA A 43 -9.26 -5.82 6.25
C ALA A 43 -9.67 -4.35 6.38
N MET A 44 -9.66 -3.65 5.25
CA MET A 44 -9.79 -2.20 5.20
C MET A 44 -10.10 -1.75 3.77
N LEU A 45 -10.84 -0.64 3.67
CA LEU A 45 -10.97 0.15 2.45
C LEU A 45 -10.08 1.38 2.56
N MET A 46 -9.50 1.81 1.45
CA MET A 46 -8.76 3.05 1.34
C MET A 46 -9.34 3.90 0.22
N LEU A 47 -9.70 5.12 0.58
CA LEU A 47 -10.25 6.16 -0.28
C LEU A 47 -9.47 7.45 -0.04
N ARG A 48 -9.88 8.53 -0.71
CA ARG A 48 -9.24 9.84 -0.55
C ARG A 48 -10.29 10.95 -0.53
N ASP A 49 -10.07 12.00 0.23
CA ASP A 49 -10.79 13.27 0.12
C ASP A 49 -9.75 14.37 -0.10
N GLY A 50 -9.69 14.92 -1.33
CA GLY A 50 -8.63 15.85 -1.72
C GLY A 50 -7.26 15.20 -1.59
N ASP A 51 -6.42 15.72 -0.69
CA ASP A 51 -5.09 15.17 -0.39
C ASP A 51 -5.03 14.25 0.83
N GLN A 52 -6.16 14.06 1.50
CA GLN A 52 -6.20 13.29 2.74
C GLN A 52 -6.64 11.85 2.47
N ASP A 53 -5.85 10.90 2.97
CA ASP A 53 -6.21 9.49 2.97
C ASP A 53 -7.34 9.20 3.96
N VAL A 54 -8.30 8.40 3.53
CA VAL A 54 -9.42 7.94 4.36
C VAL A 54 -9.44 6.42 4.36
N PHE A 55 -9.41 5.84 5.55
CA PHE A 55 -9.38 4.41 5.75
C PHE A 55 -10.66 3.96 6.44
N VAL A 56 -11.43 3.07 5.83
CA VAL A 56 -12.70 2.59 6.36
C VAL A 56 -12.57 1.14 6.80
N THR A 57 -13.01 0.86 8.02
CA THR A 57 -13.03 -0.48 8.61
C THR A 57 -14.40 -0.73 9.23
N ALA A 58 -14.65 -1.96 9.71
CA ALA A 58 -15.84 -2.27 10.49
C ALA A 58 -16.04 -1.39 11.75
N ARG A 59 -14.99 -0.68 12.21
CA ARG A 59 -15.05 0.25 13.36
C ARG A 59 -15.36 1.69 12.95
N GLY A 60 -15.48 1.97 11.65
CA GLY A 60 -15.67 3.29 11.08
C GLY A 60 -14.47 3.79 10.27
N ALA A 61 -14.57 5.05 9.85
CA ALA A 61 -13.56 5.73 9.05
C ALA A 61 -12.53 6.47 9.93
N VAL A 62 -11.26 6.34 9.59
CA VAL A 62 -10.14 7.09 10.18
C VAL A 62 -9.39 7.82 9.07
N ARG A 63 -8.79 8.97 9.40
CA ARG A 63 -8.12 9.83 8.41
C ARG A 63 -6.65 9.98 8.70
N GLY A 64 -5.84 10.01 7.65
CA GLY A 64 -4.40 10.24 7.75
C GLY A 64 -3.71 9.25 8.69
N ASP A 65 -2.76 9.76 9.48
CA ASP A 65 -1.91 8.96 10.35
C ASP A 65 -2.63 8.34 11.56
N ALA A 66 -3.88 8.74 11.84
CA ALA A 66 -4.71 8.12 12.86
C ALA A 66 -4.97 6.63 12.61
N VAL A 67 -4.71 6.11 11.39
CA VAL A 67 -4.79 4.68 11.06
C VAL A 67 -3.63 3.86 11.65
N LYS A 68 -2.51 4.48 12.04
CA LYS A 68 -1.29 3.77 12.47
C LYS A 68 -1.50 2.71 13.56
N PRO A 69 -2.33 2.91 14.60
CA PRO A 69 -2.61 1.86 15.58
C PRO A 69 -3.25 0.61 14.99
N LEU A 70 -4.04 0.74 13.91
CA LEU A 70 -4.57 -0.40 13.15
C LEU A 70 -3.47 -1.08 12.34
N LEU A 71 -2.61 -0.30 11.68
CA LEU A 71 -1.50 -0.82 10.87
C LEU A 71 -0.47 -1.59 11.71
N ALA A 72 -0.30 -1.23 12.98
CA ALA A 72 0.60 -1.92 13.91
C ALA A 72 0.24 -3.39 14.15
N ALA A 73 -1.00 -3.81 13.85
CA ALA A 73 -1.40 -5.21 13.91
C ALA A 73 -0.91 -6.03 12.70
N TYR A 74 -0.43 -5.37 11.65
CA TYR A 74 0.04 -6.01 10.42
C TYR A 74 1.57 -6.00 10.31
N ASP A 75 2.20 -4.83 10.51
CA ASP A 75 3.67 -4.65 10.49
C ASP A 75 4.05 -3.25 11.02
N HIS A 76 5.24 -2.75 10.69
CA HIS A 76 5.76 -1.43 10.99
C HIS A 76 4.78 -0.32 10.52
N PRO A 77 4.07 0.34 11.45
CA PRO A 77 2.93 1.20 11.10
C PRO A 77 3.34 2.46 10.32
N ASP A 78 4.53 3.01 10.59
CA ASP A 78 5.03 4.17 9.86
C ASP A 78 5.39 3.84 8.41
N VAL A 79 6.01 2.69 8.18
CA VAL A 79 6.37 2.21 6.84
C VAL A 79 5.11 1.90 6.04
N LEU A 80 4.16 1.17 6.64
CA LEU A 80 2.88 0.87 6.01
C LEU A 80 2.10 2.13 5.68
N PHE A 81 2.03 3.09 6.60
CA PHE A 81 1.33 4.35 6.36
C PHE A 81 1.95 5.11 5.18
N GLU A 82 3.27 5.26 5.14
CA GLU A 82 3.98 5.93 4.04
C GLU A 82 3.72 5.24 2.69
N GLN A 83 3.74 3.91 2.66
CA GLN A 83 3.49 3.12 1.45
C GLN A 83 2.03 3.24 0.97
N LEU A 84 1.07 3.18 1.89
CA LEU A 84 -0.36 3.33 1.60
C LEU A 84 -0.69 4.74 1.09
N THR A 85 -0.17 5.78 1.76
CA THR A 85 -0.31 7.17 1.32
C THR A 85 0.27 7.36 -0.08
N ARG A 86 1.44 6.78 -0.35
CA ARG A 86 2.04 6.82 -1.70
C ARG A 86 1.14 6.15 -2.72
N LEU A 87 0.65 4.93 -2.46
CA LEU A 87 -0.29 4.21 -3.33
C LEU A 87 -1.54 5.06 -3.61
N ASN A 88 -2.10 5.67 -2.57
CA ASN A 88 -3.32 6.46 -2.66
C ASN A 88 -3.14 7.80 -3.38
N SER A 89 -1.90 8.27 -3.56
CA SER A 89 -1.58 9.50 -4.30
C SER A 89 -1.55 9.31 -5.83
N PHE A 90 -1.54 8.07 -6.31
CA PHE A 90 -1.52 7.81 -7.74
C PHE A 90 -2.86 8.16 -8.39
N ARG A 91 -2.81 8.90 -9.51
CA ARG A 91 -4.01 9.20 -10.32
C ARG A 91 -4.72 7.95 -10.81
N SER A 92 -3.99 6.85 -11.00
CA SER A 92 -4.53 5.56 -11.44
C SER A 92 -5.08 4.70 -10.31
N ALA A 93 -4.96 5.12 -9.04
CA ALA A 93 -5.57 4.39 -7.94
C ALA A 93 -7.10 4.44 -8.05
N GLY A 94 -7.75 3.29 -7.90
CA GLY A 94 -9.21 3.20 -7.82
C GLY A 94 -9.83 4.14 -6.79
N ASP A 95 -11.08 4.53 -7.03
CA ASP A 95 -11.88 5.35 -6.12
C ASP A 95 -12.01 4.70 -4.74
N VAL A 96 -12.16 3.37 -4.73
CA VAL A 96 -12.07 2.53 -3.52
C VAL A 96 -11.01 1.48 -3.75
N VAL A 97 -10.01 1.45 -2.88
CA VAL A 97 -9.01 0.38 -2.82
C VAL A 97 -9.36 -0.55 -1.67
N LEU A 98 -9.48 -1.83 -1.92
CA LEU A 98 -9.79 -2.84 -0.92
C LEU A 98 -8.55 -3.68 -0.64
N PHE A 99 -8.36 -4.02 0.63
CA PHE A 99 -7.35 -4.96 1.06
C PHE A 99 -8.00 -6.18 1.71
N GLY A 100 -7.66 -7.36 1.21
CA GLY A 100 -8.09 -8.64 1.76
C GLY A 100 -7.52 -8.86 3.16
N ALA A 101 -8.32 -9.47 4.02
CA ALA A 101 -7.96 -9.78 5.39
C ALA A 101 -6.86 -10.86 5.48
N PHE A 102 -6.19 -10.90 6.63
CA PHE A 102 -5.31 -11.99 7.01
C PHE A 102 -5.98 -12.78 8.13
N ILE A 103 -6.33 -14.04 7.86
CA ILE A 103 -7.16 -14.88 8.71
C ILE A 103 -6.49 -16.24 8.86
N ASP A 104 -6.25 -16.66 10.10
CA ASP A 104 -5.73 -17.99 10.43
C ASP A 104 -4.45 -18.35 9.63
N GLY A 105 -3.53 -17.38 9.51
CA GLY A 105 -2.27 -17.55 8.78
C GLY A 105 -2.38 -17.42 7.26
N LYS A 106 -3.54 -17.05 6.72
CA LYS A 106 -3.79 -16.99 5.28
C LYS A 106 -4.28 -15.62 4.83
N GLN A 107 -3.74 -15.15 3.71
CA GLN A 107 -4.24 -13.99 3.02
C GLN A 107 -5.54 -14.34 2.27
N ILE A 108 -6.52 -13.44 2.34
CA ILE A 108 -7.68 -13.45 1.45
C ILE A 108 -7.30 -12.81 0.12
N ASN A 109 -7.50 -13.55 -0.97
CA ASN A 109 -7.38 -13.06 -2.33
C ASN A 109 -8.78 -12.77 -2.91
N PHE A 110 -8.87 -11.73 -3.73
CA PHE A 110 -10.06 -11.44 -4.52
C PHE A 110 -10.04 -12.13 -5.89
N GLU A 111 -8.90 -12.73 -6.26
CA GLU A 111 -8.73 -13.57 -7.45
C GLU A 111 -8.59 -15.05 -7.07
N ASN A 112 -8.94 -15.94 -7.98
CA ASN A 112 -8.78 -17.39 -7.80
C ASN A 112 -7.31 -17.80 -8.01
N GLN A 113 -6.46 -17.48 -7.04
CA GLN A 113 -5.02 -17.79 -7.05
C GLN A 113 -4.61 -18.47 -5.75
N ALA A 114 -3.74 -19.49 -5.86
CA ALA A 114 -3.25 -20.27 -4.72
C ALA A 114 -2.31 -19.48 -3.78
N GLY A 115 -1.69 -18.43 -4.31
CA GLY A 115 -0.91 -17.45 -3.55
C GLY A 115 -1.24 -16.05 -4.05
N GLY A 116 -1.03 -15.03 -3.23
CA GLY A 116 -1.28 -13.65 -3.59
C GLY A 116 -0.33 -12.71 -2.88
N HIS A 117 -0.19 -11.51 -3.43
CA HIS A 117 0.51 -10.38 -2.83
C HIS A 117 -0.44 -9.18 -2.76
N GLY A 118 0.02 -8.06 -2.21
CA GLY A 118 -0.72 -6.79 -2.20
C GLY A 118 -1.72 -6.65 -1.06
N SER A 119 -1.77 -7.59 -0.12
CA SER A 119 -2.43 -7.33 1.17
C SER A 119 -1.54 -6.40 2.00
N ILE A 120 -2.10 -5.88 3.09
CA ILE A 120 -1.43 -4.94 4.01
C ILE A 120 -0.62 -5.65 5.11
N GLY A 121 -0.40 -6.96 5.02
CA GLY A 121 0.33 -7.75 6.01
C GLY A 121 0.73 -9.15 5.56
N GLY A 122 1.20 -9.96 6.52
CA GLY A 122 1.76 -11.29 6.29
C GLY A 122 3.28 -11.25 6.07
N GLU A 123 3.88 -12.37 5.67
CA GLU A 123 5.35 -12.51 5.52
C GLU A 123 5.95 -11.78 4.29
N GLN A 124 5.17 -10.95 3.59
CA GLN A 124 5.58 -10.27 2.37
C GLN A 124 6.34 -8.95 2.60
N LEU A 125 6.56 -8.55 3.85
CA LEU A 125 7.03 -7.21 4.23
C LEU A 125 8.46 -7.21 4.81
N HIS A 126 9.28 -8.23 4.52
CA HIS A 126 10.67 -8.33 4.98
C HIS A 126 11.68 -8.20 3.82
N PRO A 127 11.88 -7.00 3.26
CA PRO A 127 12.84 -6.79 2.18
C PRO A 127 14.29 -6.86 2.69
N PHE A 128 15.19 -7.36 1.86
CA PHE A 128 16.63 -7.34 2.12
C PHE A 128 17.42 -7.02 0.84
N VAL A 129 18.64 -6.51 1.02
CA VAL A 129 19.59 -6.25 -0.07
C VAL A 129 20.86 -7.04 0.20
N LEU A 130 21.33 -7.77 -0.81
CA LEU A 130 22.64 -8.42 -0.78
C LEU A 130 23.64 -7.61 -1.60
N GLY A 131 24.80 -7.34 -1.03
CA GLY A 131 25.85 -6.57 -1.67
C GLY A 131 27.21 -6.83 -1.05
N LYS A 132 28.26 -6.41 -1.75
CA LYS A 132 29.62 -6.52 -1.23
C LYS A 132 29.81 -5.59 -0.03
N LYS A 133 30.50 -6.05 1.01
CA LYS A 133 30.73 -5.28 2.24
C LYS A 133 31.42 -3.93 1.94
N GLU A 134 32.38 -3.94 1.02
CA GLU A 134 33.13 -2.77 0.58
C GLU A 134 32.31 -1.71 -0.18
N TRP A 135 31.06 -2.00 -0.55
CA TRP A 135 30.17 -0.99 -1.15
C TRP A 135 29.63 0.00 -0.12
N GLY A 136 29.60 -0.36 1.16
CA GLY A 136 29.20 0.53 2.25
C GLY A 136 27.82 1.15 2.03
N LEU A 137 26.83 0.33 1.64
CA LEU A 137 25.46 0.79 1.40
C LEU A 137 24.82 1.27 2.71
N ASP A 138 24.41 2.54 2.76
CA ASP A 138 23.51 3.03 3.80
C ASP A 138 22.06 2.82 3.36
N LEU A 139 21.37 1.93 4.05
CA LEU A 139 19.97 1.57 3.79
C LEU A 139 19.04 2.00 4.92
N SER A 140 19.54 2.73 5.92
CA SER A 140 18.77 3.09 7.14
C SER A 140 17.51 3.91 6.83
N GLY A 141 17.52 4.68 5.74
CA GLY A 141 16.39 5.46 5.25
C GLY A 141 15.50 4.76 4.21
N VAL A 142 15.83 3.54 3.80
CA VAL A 142 15.11 2.85 2.70
C VAL A 142 13.87 2.16 3.25
N ARG A 143 12.71 2.81 3.11
CA ARG A 143 11.40 2.31 3.54
C ARG A 143 10.50 1.80 2.41
N ALA A 144 10.96 1.97 1.16
CA ALA A 144 10.25 1.52 -0.03
C ALA A 144 11.24 1.26 -1.17
N ALA A 145 10.90 0.35 -2.08
CA ALA A 145 11.79 -0.09 -3.16
C ALA A 145 12.32 1.07 -4.03
N HIS A 146 11.50 2.09 -4.28
CA HIS A 146 11.91 3.26 -5.08
C HIS A 146 13.05 4.07 -4.43
N LEU A 147 13.22 3.99 -3.11
CA LEU A 147 14.30 4.67 -2.38
C LEU A 147 15.65 3.95 -2.54
N LEU A 148 15.68 2.74 -3.10
CA LEU A 148 16.94 2.08 -3.49
C LEU A 148 17.60 2.75 -4.69
N HIS A 149 16.81 3.34 -5.60
CA HIS A 149 17.35 3.95 -6.82
C HIS A 149 18.45 4.99 -6.54
N PRO A 150 18.24 6.04 -5.71
CA PRO A 150 19.31 7.01 -5.43
C PRO A 150 20.53 6.37 -4.75
N VAL A 151 20.33 5.38 -3.87
CA VAL A 151 21.43 4.65 -3.22
C VAL A 151 22.29 3.90 -4.26
N LEU A 152 21.64 3.25 -5.23
CA LEU A 152 22.33 2.51 -6.29
C LEU A 152 23.02 3.45 -7.30
N CYS A 153 22.43 4.62 -7.59
CA CYS A 153 23.08 5.65 -8.40
C CYS A 153 24.35 6.19 -7.73
N ASP A 154 24.28 6.52 -6.44
CA ASP A 154 25.46 6.95 -5.68
C ASP A 154 26.55 5.88 -5.69
N LEU A 155 26.19 4.61 -5.45
CA LEU A 155 27.14 3.51 -5.53
C LEU A 155 27.81 3.43 -6.91
N ARG A 156 27.02 3.49 -8.00
CA ARG A 156 27.53 3.47 -9.37
C ARG A 156 28.58 4.58 -9.57
N ASP A 157 28.27 5.80 -9.14
CA ASP A 157 29.12 6.97 -9.36
C ASP A 157 30.42 6.90 -8.54
N ARG A 158 30.36 6.38 -7.30
CA ARG A 158 31.54 6.08 -6.47
C ARG A 158 32.43 5.00 -7.07
N LEU A 159 31.84 3.97 -7.70
CA LEU A 159 32.61 2.90 -8.33
C LEU A 159 33.25 3.37 -9.65
N ALA A 160 32.57 4.21 -10.42
CA ALA A 160 33.08 4.75 -11.68
C ALA A 160 34.22 5.77 -11.49
N SER A 161 34.23 6.50 -10.36
CA SER A 161 35.27 7.47 -10.01
C SER A 161 36.53 6.86 -9.40
N ARG A 162 36.56 5.54 -9.18
CA ARG A 162 37.70 4.84 -8.60
C ARG A 162 38.82 4.67 -9.64
N PRO A 163 40.07 5.04 -9.35
CA PRO A 163 41.18 4.75 -10.26
C PRO A 163 41.34 3.24 -10.46
N PRO A 164 41.78 2.78 -11.65
CA PRO A 164 42.00 1.37 -11.90
C PRO A 164 43.00 0.80 -10.88
N PRO A 165 42.87 -0.48 -10.49
CA PRO A 165 43.88 -1.13 -9.66
C PRO A 165 45.23 -1.08 -10.39
N GLY A 166 46.23 -0.52 -9.72
CA GLY A 166 47.62 -0.46 -10.19
C GLY A 166 48.34 -1.80 -10.09
#